data_AF-A0AAW5GJK5-F1
#
_entry.id   AF-A0AAW5GJK5-F1
#
_cell.length_a   1.000
_cell.length_b   1.000
_cell.length_c   1.000
_cell.angle_alpha   90.00
_cell.angle_beta   90.00
_cell.angle_gamma   90.00
#
_symmetry.space_group_name_H-M   'P 1'
#
loop_
_entity.id
_entity.type
_entity.pdbx_description
1 polymer ?
#
loop_
_entity_poly.entity_id
_entity_poly.type
_entity_poly.pdbx_seq_one_letter_code
_entity_poly.pdbx_strand_id
1 'polypeptide(L)'
;MIGILKYAADKTLALGVSDQIKDAKAVLLRADSSLDKILWDLNTSTGVISLAASDGNLALAIKNKAIASGTDIVLQVTNQNEPTQKWDFASKPGFILSQANKSYVIDDDTRGGAGTRVQLYEFNGSIAQQWKFVPLDRISALASE
;
A
#
# COMPACT_ATOMS: atom_id res chain seq x y z
N MET A 1 -8.66 7.24 6.92
CA MET A 1 -9.23 7.76 5.65
C MET A 1 -9.33 6.60 4.69
N ILE A 2 -10.50 6.36 4.10
CA ILE A 2 -10.71 5.18 3.24
C ILE A 2 -10.57 5.55 1.76
N GLY A 3 -9.81 4.76 0.99
CA GLY A 3 -9.62 5.00 -0.45
C GLY A 3 -8.66 4.02 -1.13
N ILE A 4 -8.38 4.29 -2.40
CA ILE A 4 -7.46 3.50 -3.24
C ILE A 4 -6.11 4.23 -3.35
N LEU A 5 -5.01 3.50 -3.26
CA LEU A 5 -3.67 3.99 -3.56
C LEU A 5 -3.31 3.64 -5.01
N LYS A 6 -3.59 4.56 -5.94
CA LYS A 6 -3.30 4.37 -7.37
C LYS A 6 -1.80 4.46 -7.65
N TYR A 7 -1.31 3.62 -8.54
CA TYR A 7 0.08 3.69 -8.99
C TYR A 7 0.30 4.92 -9.87
N ALA A 8 1.38 5.66 -9.64
CA ALA A 8 1.61 6.92 -10.36
C ALA A 8 2.04 6.70 -11.82
N ALA A 9 2.76 5.61 -12.12
CA ALA A 9 3.21 5.30 -13.48
C ALA A 9 2.05 4.86 -14.39
N ASP A 10 1.06 4.17 -13.82
CA ASP A 10 -0.17 3.77 -14.50
C ASP A 10 -1.36 3.85 -13.55
N LYS A 11 -2.23 4.86 -13.77
CA LYS A 11 -3.40 5.13 -12.93
C LYS A 11 -4.54 4.13 -13.12
N THR A 12 -4.41 3.20 -14.07
CA THR A 12 -5.30 2.04 -14.20
C THR A 12 -4.92 0.93 -13.22
N LEU A 13 -3.79 1.05 -12.53
CA LEU A 13 -3.32 0.14 -11.50
C LEU A 13 -3.36 0.78 -10.11
N ALA A 14 -3.42 -0.07 -9.09
CA ALA A 14 -3.44 0.31 -7.68
C ALA A 14 -2.67 -0.70 -6.82
N LEU A 15 -2.22 -0.23 -5.66
CA LEU A 15 -1.75 -1.09 -4.58
C LEU A 15 -2.92 -1.96 -4.11
N GLY A 16 -2.77 -3.26 -4.23
CA GLY A 16 -3.74 -4.23 -3.73
C GLY A 16 -3.05 -5.42 -3.06
N VAL A 17 -3.83 -6.46 -2.78
CA VAL A 17 -3.37 -7.70 -2.16
C VAL A 17 -3.76 -8.92 -2.98
N SER A 18 -2.90 -9.94 -2.98
CA SER A 18 -3.17 -11.20 -3.69
C SER A 18 -4.42 -11.91 -3.15
N ASP A 19 -4.64 -11.81 -1.84
CA ASP A 19 -5.72 -12.42 -1.07
C ASP A 19 -5.99 -11.62 0.21
N GLN A 20 -7.12 -11.83 0.89
CA GLN A 20 -7.51 -11.10 2.11
C GLN A 20 -7.17 -11.84 3.41
N ILE A 21 -6.06 -12.59 3.40
CA ILE A 21 -5.60 -13.39 4.54
C ILE A 21 -4.21 -12.95 5.03
N LYS A 22 -3.86 -13.35 6.26
CA LYS A 22 -2.50 -13.16 6.79
C LYS A 22 -1.47 -13.76 5.82
N ASP A 23 -0.34 -13.05 5.66
CA ASP A 23 0.79 -13.36 4.78
C ASP A 23 0.50 -13.21 3.27
N ALA A 24 -0.71 -12.82 2.87
CA ALA A 24 -0.99 -12.42 1.50
C ALA A 24 -0.08 -11.26 1.08
N LYS A 25 0.40 -11.29 -0.17
CA LYS A 25 1.38 -10.31 -0.67
C LYS A 25 0.68 -9.07 -1.19
N ALA A 26 1.31 -7.92 -0.99
CA ALA A 26 0.97 -6.73 -1.73
C ALA A 26 1.42 -6.88 -3.19
N VAL A 27 0.53 -6.51 -4.12
CA VAL A 27 0.75 -6.58 -5.56
C VAL A 27 0.06 -5.40 -6.24
N LEU A 28 0.45 -5.08 -7.48
CA LEU A 28 -0.36 -4.23 -8.33
C LEU A 28 -1.61 -4.99 -8.78
N LEU A 29 -2.78 -4.36 -8.68
CA LEU A 29 -4.02 -4.84 -9.28
C LEU A 29 -4.62 -3.75 -10.15
N ARG A 30 -5.56 -4.10 -11.02
CA ARG A 30 -6.34 -3.08 -11.73
C ARG A 30 -7.14 -2.24 -10.72
N ALA A 31 -7.23 -0.94 -10.94
CA ALA A 31 -7.95 -0.01 -10.07
C ALA A 31 -9.49 -0.21 -10.11
N ASP A 32 -9.99 -1.03 -11.03
CA ASP A 32 -11.38 -1.51 -11.13
C ASP A 32 -11.58 -2.93 -10.55
N SER A 33 -10.55 -3.49 -9.89
CA SER A 33 -10.67 -4.77 -9.18
C SER A 33 -11.61 -4.67 -7.98
N SER A 34 -12.01 -5.81 -7.45
CA SER A 34 -12.85 -5.89 -6.25
C SER A 34 -12.27 -5.06 -5.10
N LEU A 35 -13.12 -4.24 -4.46
CA LEU A 35 -12.73 -3.30 -3.41
C LEU A 35 -12.15 -4.00 -2.18
N ASP A 36 -12.54 -5.25 -1.93
CA ASP A 36 -11.97 -6.09 -0.88
C ASP A 36 -10.47 -6.39 -1.06
N LYS A 37 -9.87 -6.08 -2.21
CA LYS A 37 -8.42 -6.23 -2.48
C LYS A 37 -7.66 -4.92 -2.62
N ILE A 38 -8.34 -3.79 -2.83
CA ILE A 38 -7.68 -2.53 -3.21
C ILE A 38 -8.09 -1.33 -2.36
N LEU A 39 -9.04 -1.51 -1.44
CA LEU A 39 -9.53 -0.46 -0.57
C LEU A 39 -8.80 -0.47 0.77
N TRP A 40 -8.19 0.66 1.11
CA TRP A 40 -7.34 0.84 2.27
C TRP A 40 -7.92 1.89 3.22
N ASP A 41 -7.87 1.62 4.51
CA ASP A 41 -8.01 2.66 5.54
C ASP A 41 -6.61 3.13 5.99
N LEU A 42 -6.31 4.40 5.71
CA LEU A 42 -5.10 5.09 6.12
C LEU A 42 -5.35 5.80 7.45
N ASN A 43 -4.79 5.28 8.53
CA ASN A 43 -4.83 5.93 9.83
C ASN A 43 -3.69 6.95 9.94
N THR A 44 -4.02 8.23 9.84
CA THR A 44 -3.04 9.34 9.84
C THR A 44 -2.40 9.60 11.21
N SER A 45 -3.01 9.16 12.31
CA SER A 45 -2.42 9.34 13.65
C SER A 45 -1.42 8.24 13.99
N THR A 46 -1.64 7.02 13.50
CA THR A 46 -0.78 5.86 13.80
C THR A 46 0.16 5.48 12.67
N GLY A 47 -0.14 5.87 11.43
CA GLY A 47 0.55 5.43 10.23
C GLY A 47 0.17 4.03 9.74
N VAL A 48 -0.80 3.37 10.38
CA VAL A 48 -1.26 2.05 9.94
C VAL A 48 -2.06 2.19 8.65
N ILE A 49 -1.76 1.31 7.67
CA ILE A 49 -2.54 1.14 6.44
C ILE A 49 -3.19 -0.23 6.52
N SER A 50 -4.49 -0.27 6.82
CA SER A 50 -5.24 -1.52 6.99
C SER A 50 -6.17 -1.80 5.82
N LEU A 51 -6.32 -3.08 5.48
CA LEU A 51 -7.27 -3.52 4.46
C LEU A 51 -8.70 -3.24 4.94
N ALA A 52 -9.47 -2.46 4.19
CA ALA A 52 -10.81 -2.04 4.62
C ALA A 52 -11.75 -3.24 4.84
N ALA A 53 -11.68 -4.25 3.97
CA ALA A 53 -12.49 -5.48 4.08
C ALA A 53 -12.13 -6.37 5.29
N SER A 54 -11.06 -6.06 6.02
CA SER A 54 -10.67 -6.78 7.24
C SER A 54 -11.18 -6.10 8.52
N ASP A 55 -11.93 -5.01 8.42
CA ASP A 55 -12.34 -4.16 9.56
C ASP A 55 -11.14 -3.73 10.44
N GLY A 56 -10.01 -3.46 9.80
CA GLY A 56 -8.78 -3.04 10.49
C GLY A 56 -7.95 -4.19 11.08
N ASN A 57 -8.36 -5.45 10.93
CA ASN A 57 -7.65 -6.60 11.49
C ASN A 57 -6.35 -6.97 10.75
N LEU A 58 -6.24 -6.62 9.46
CA LEU A 58 -5.06 -6.86 8.65
C LEU A 58 -4.45 -5.56 8.13
N ALA A 59 -3.15 -5.39 8.33
CA ALA A 59 -2.38 -4.21 7.92
C ALA A 59 -1.19 -4.56 7.03
N LEU A 60 -0.80 -3.63 6.16
CA LEU A 60 0.43 -3.71 5.37
C LEU A 60 1.64 -3.71 6.30
N ALA A 61 2.50 -4.71 6.12
CA ALA A 61 3.66 -4.95 6.94
C ALA A 61 4.88 -5.36 6.11
N ILE A 62 6.07 -5.01 6.61
CA ILE A 62 7.33 -5.56 6.09
C ILE A 62 7.43 -7.03 6.50
N LYS A 63 7.52 -7.94 5.53
CA LYS A 63 7.59 -9.38 5.79
C LYS A 63 8.75 -9.72 6.71
N ASN A 64 8.47 -10.55 7.72
CA ASN A 64 9.45 -10.98 8.74
C ASN A 64 10.20 -9.82 9.42
N LYS A 65 9.67 -8.59 9.35
CA LYS A 65 10.33 -7.37 9.86
C LYS A 65 11.72 -7.12 9.23
N ALA A 66 12.00 -7.70 8.07
CA ALA A 66 13.28 -7.59 7.40
C ALA A 66 13.40 -6.24 6.65
N ILE A 67 14.16 -5.30 7.19
CA ILE A 67 14.35 -3.98 6.57
C ILE A 67 15.49 -4.06 5.56
N ALA A 68 15.17 -4.53 4.36
CA ALA A 68 16.10 -4.61 3.23
C ALA A 68 15.35 -4.47 1.90
N SER A 69 16.02 -3.91 0.89
CA SER A 69 15.50 -3.82 -0.48
C SER A 69 15.14 -5.21 -0.99
N GLY A 70 13.98 -5.33 -1.62
CA GLY A 70 13.48 -6.64 -2.08
C GLY A 70 12.70 -7.42 -1.02
N THR A 71 12.44 -6.87 0.16
CA THR A 71 11.55 -7.54 1.12
C THR A 71 10.09 -7.43 0.64
N ASP A 72 9.35 -8.54 0.65
CA ASP A 72 7.90 -8.52 0.34
C ASP A 72 7.18 -7.56 1.33
N ILE A 73 6.20 -6.81 0.82
CA ILE A 73 5.15 -6.25 1.68
C ILE A 73 4.00 -7.26 1.75
N VAL A 74 3.49 -7.53 2.95
CA VAL A 74 2.45 -8.54 3.20
C VAL A 74 1.38 -8.02 4.15
N LEU A 75 0.22 -8.68 4.17
CA LEU A 75 -0.76 -8.50 5.24
C LEU A 75 -0.31 -9.22 6.51
N GLN A 76 -0.40 -8.55 7.65
CA GLN A 76 -0.24 -9.13 8.98
C GLN A 76 -1.39 -8.71 9.88
N VAL A 77 -1.62 -9.48 10.95
CA VAL A 77 -2.53 -9.05 12.02
C VAL A 77 -2.05 -7.70 12.56
N THR A 78 -2.96 -6.74 12.61
CA THR A 78 -2.66 -5.36 13.03
C THR A 78 -2.12 -5.33 14.45
N ASN A 79 -0.95 -4.71 14.61
CA ASN A 79 -0.31 -4.45 15.88
C ASN A 79 0.10 -2.97 15.95
N GLN A 80 -0.63 -2.20 16.75
CA GLN A 80 -0.41 -0.75 16.88
C GLN A 80 0.96 -0.37 17.46
N ASN A 81 1.71 -1.33 18.03
CA ASN A 81 3.04 -1.11 18.59
C ASN A 81 4.17 -1.53 17.65
N GLU A 82 3.87 -2.10 16.47
CA GLU A 82 4.89 -2.63 15.55
C GLU A 82 5.30 -1.58 14.51
N PRO A 83 6.52 -1.01 14.56
CA PRO A 83 6.96 0.00 13.59
C PRO A 83 7.02 -0.52 12.15
N THR A 84 7.23 -1.82 11.94
CA THR A 84 7.24 -2.40 10.58
C THR A 84 5.86 -2.57 9.96
N GLN A 85 4.79 -2.18 10.67
CA GLN A 85 3.42 -2.06 10.16
C GLN A 85 2.96 -0.59 10.02
N LYS A 86 3.87 0.36 10.27
CA LYS A 86 3.58 1.79 10.26
C LYS A 86 4.28 2.47 9.11
N TRP A 87 3.55 3.38 8.49
CA TRP A 87 3.94 4.09 7.29
C TRP A 87 3.82 5.59 7.49
N ASP A 88 4.73 6.34 6.90
CA ASP A 88 4.71 7.79 6.81
C ASP A 88 4.41 8.17 5.36
N PHE A 89 3.18 8.62 5.14
CA PHE A 89 2.66 9.08 3.86
C PHE A 89 2.33 10.59 3.89
N ALA A 90 2.83 11.30 4.91
CA ALA A 90 2.58 12.73 5.12
C ALA A 90 3.83 13.58 4.92
N SER A 91 4.99 13.12 5.42
CA SER A 91 6.24 13.91 5.35
C SER A 91 6.77 14.10 3.94
N LYS A 92 6.45 13.16 3.04
CA LYS A 92 6.86 13.20 1.63
C LYS A 92 5.69 12.80 0.72
N PRO A 93 4.80 13.76 0.38
CA PRO A 93 3.61 13.47 -0.43
C PRO A 93 3.95 12.71 -1.71
N GLY A 94 3.13 11.69 -2.02
CA GLY A 94 3.35 10.80 -3.15
C GLY A 94 4.18 9.56 -2.82
N PHE A 95 4.88 9.52 -1.69
CA PHE A 95 5.66 8.36 -1.24
C PHE A 95 5.08 7.79 0.05
N ILE A 96 5.27 6.48 0.27
CA ILE A 96 4.83 5.79 1.49
C ILE A 96 6.08 5.20 2.16
N LEU A 97 6.62 5.93 3.13
CA LEU A 97 7.88 5.59 3.81
C LEU A 97 7.64 4.64 4.97
N SER A 98 8.56 3.72 5.23
CA SER A 98 8.54 2.90 6.44
C SER A 98 8.85 3.78 7.67
N GLN A 99 8.05 3.69 8.73
CA GLN A 99 8.40 4.34 10.00
C GLN A 99 9.51 3.60 10.74
N ALA A 100 9.73 2.31 10.48
CA ALA A 100 10.85 1.56 11.04
C ALA A 100 12.20 2.03 10.47
N ASN A 101 12.22 2.47 9.21
CA ASN A 101 13.38 3.13 8.58
C ASN A 101 12.93 3.97 7.39
N LYS A 102 13.02 5.30 7.52
CA LYS A 102 12.56 6.26 6.49
C LYS A 102 13.41 6.27 5.22
N SER A 103 14.52 5.55 5.17
CA SER A 103 15.27 5.31 3.92
C SER A 103 14.58 4.31 3.00
N TYR A 104 13.51 3.63 3.44
CA TYR A 104 12.78 2.64 2.65
C TYR A 104 11.33 3.05 2.41
N VAL A 105 10.81 2.68 1.24
CA VAL A 105 9.44 2.99 0.79
C VAL A 105 8.75 1.77 0.18
N ILE A 106 7.43 1.86 0.03
CA ILE A 106 6.64 0.95 -0.80
C ILE A 106 6.96 1.21 -2.28
N ASP A 107 7.40 0.18 -2.97
CA ASP A 107 7.95 0.22 -4.33
C ASP A 107 7.31 -0.89 -5.19
N ASP A 108 7.01 -0.56 -6.43
CA ASP A 108 6.65 -1.52 -7.47
C ASP A 108 7.90 -2.11 -8.14
N ASP A 109 8.09 -3.43 -8.02
CA ASP A 109 9.38 -4.10 -8.26
C ASP A 109 9.91 -3.95 -9.69
N THR A 110 9.02 -4.11 -10.69
CA THR A 110 9.45 -4.19 -12.10
C THR A 110 8.84 -3.13 -13.00
N ARG A 111 8.04 -2.17 -12.46
CA ARG A 111 7.24 -1.25 -13.30
C ARG A 111 6.29 -2.00 -14.23
N GLY A 112 5.80 -3.15 -13.76
CA GLY A 112 4.98 -4.07 -14.53
C GLY A 112 3.48 -3.78 -14.45
N GLY A 113 2.69 -4.72 -14.95
CA GLY A 113 1.22 -4.65 -14.95
C GLY A 113 0.59 -5.21 -13.67
N ALA A 114 -0.69 -5.55 -13.76
CA ALA A 114 -1.37 -6.27 -12.68
C ALA A 114 -0.67 -7.60 -12.36
N GLY A 115 -0.58 -7.93 -11.08
CA GLY A 115 0.18 -9.06 -10.53
C GLY A 115 1.63 -8.72 -10.18
N THR A 116 2.14 -7.55 -10.56
CA THR A 116 3.51 -7.16 -10.21
C THR A 116 3.67 -7.07 -8.70
N ARG A 117 4.80 -7.58 -8.21
CA ARG A 117 5.12 -7.61 -6.78
C ARG A 117 5.34 -6.19 -6.27
N VAL A 118 4.75 -5.90 -5.11
CA VAL A 118 5.08 -4.69 -4.34
C VAL A 118 6.04 -5.07 -3.22
N GLN A 119 7.09 -4.29 -3.07
CA GLN A 119 8.22 -4.56 -2.19
C GLN A 119 8.59 -3.36 -1.34
N LEU A 120 9.38 -3.62 -0.30
CA LEU A 120 10.18 -2.61 0.37
C LEU A 120 11.43 -2.34 -0.47
N TYR A 121 11.71 -1.08 -0.78
CA TYR A 121 12.91 -0.71 -1.50
C TYR A 121 13.50 0.60 -0.97
N GLU A 122 14.82 0.74 -1.06
CA GLU A 122 15.50 1.98 -0.70
C GLU A 122 14.98 3.15 -1.54
N PHE A 123 14.75 4.29 -0.90
CA PHE A 123 14.21 5.46 -1.56
C PHE A 123 15.16 5.95 -2.67
N ASN A 124 14.67 5.94 -3.91
CA ASN A 124 15.39 6.44 -5.09
C ASN A 124 14.59 7.50 -5.88
N GLY A 125 13.36 7.80 -5.45
CA GLY A 125 12.53 8.85 -6.03
C GLY A 125 11.92 8.51 -7.39
N SER A 126 12.13 7.30 -7.90
CA SER A 126 11.59 6.88 -9.18
C SER A 126 10.06 6.77 -9.16
N ILE A 127 9.45 6.70 -10.34
CA ILE A 127 7.99 6.58 -10.46
C ILE A 127 7.44 5.27 -9.86
N ALA A 128 8.28 4.24 -9.72
CA ALA A 128 7.94 2.97 -9.06
C ALA A 128 7.56 3.14 -7.58
N GLN A 129 7.99 4.24 -6.96
CA GLN A 129 7.80 4.52 -5.54
C GLN A 129 6.66 5.50 -5.28
N GLN A 130 5.95 5.91 -6.34
CA GLN A 130 4.99 6.99 -6.28
C GLN A 130 3.55 6.47 -6.33
N TRP A 131 2.74 6.93 -5.38
CA TRP A 131 1.37 6.52 -5.16
C TRP A 131 0.45 7.73 -5.01
N LYS A 132 -0.73 7.68 -5.62
CA LYS A 132 -1.77 8.69 -5.50
C LYS A 132 -2.96 8.12 -4.72
N PHE A 133 -3.21 8.67 -3.55
CA PHE A 133 -4.42 8.36 -2.80
C PHE A 133 -5.65 8.98 -3.47
N VAL A 134 -6.69 8.18 -3.69
CA VAL A 134 -8.01 8.58 -4.19
C VAL A 134 -9.03 8.16 -3.14
N PRO A 135 -9.64 9.12 -2.42
CA PRO A 135 -10.65 8.82 -1.39
C PRO A 135 -11.90 8.13 -1.98
N LEU A 136 -12.56 7.28 -1.19
CA LEU A 136 -13.68 6.45 -1.65
C LEU A 136 -14.87 7.24 -2.21
N ASP A 137 -15.23 8.35 -1.58
CA ASP A 137 -16.27 9.27 -2.04
C ASP A 137 -15.99 9.79 -3.46
N ARG A 138 -14.73 10.04 -3.79
CA ARG A 138 -14.27 10.46 -5.13
C ARG A 138 -14.24 9.33 -6.16
N ILE A 139 -14.24 8.07 -5.74
CA ILE A 139 -14.34 6.92 -6.66
C ILE A 139 -15.76 6.81 -7.20
N SER A 140 -16.77 6.92 -6.33
CA SER A 140 -18.18 6.86 -6.73
C SER A 140 -18.58 7.99 -7.70
N ALA A 141 -18.00 9.19 -7.53
CA ALA A 141 -18.23 10.33 -8.41
C ALA A 141 -17.59 10.19 -9.81
N LEU A 142 -16.49 9.43 -9.94
CA LEU A 142 -15.84 9.19 -11.24
C LEU A 142 -16.48 8.06 -12.06
N ALA A 143 -17.36 7.26 -11.44
CA ALA A 143 -18.10 6.19 -12.10
C ALA A 143 -19.48 6.65 -12.61
N SER A 144 -19.84 7.91 -12.38
CA SER A 144 -21.13 8.52 -12.76
C SER A 144 -21.01 9.62 -13.81
N GLU A 145 -19.83 9.81 -14.40
CA GLU A 145 -19.54 10.66 -15.57
C GLU A 145 -19.09 9.81 -16.76
#